data_AF-A0A366HDR0-F1
#
_entry.id   AF-A0A366HDR0-F1
#
_cell.length_a   1.000
_cell.length_b   1.000
_cell.length_c   1.000
_cell.angle_alpha   90.00
_cell.angle_beta   90.00
_cell.angle_gamma   90.00
#
_symmetry.space_group_name_H-M   'P 1'
#
loop_
_entity.id
_entity.type
_entity.pdbx_description
1 polymer ?
#
loop_
_entity_poly.entity_id
_entity_poly.type
_entity_poly.pdbx_seq_one_letter_code
_entity_poly.pdbx_strand_id
1 'polypeptide(L)'
;MASASAWAFYQEAVRRVTKAICAEPSLPVDVAALCAIAEMTPLHLERAFHLCHGVSMAEYARHEWESRRTRGMARPWLIAAI
;
A
#
# COMPACT_ATOMS: atom_id res chain seq x y z
N MET A 1 -18.84 17.77 5.56
CA MET A 1 -17.51 18.28 5.17
C MET A 1 -16.52 17.81 6.22
N ALA A 2 -15.59 16.92 5.90
CA ALA A 2 -14.51 16.59 6.82
C ALA A 2 -13.64 17.85 7.02
N SER A 3 -13.32 18.20 8.26
CA SER A 3 -12.36 19.27 8.56
C SER A 3 -11.04 18.98 7.82
N ALA A 4 -10.34 20.02 7.36
CA ALA A 4 -9.04 19.90 6.71
C ALA A 4 -8.06 19.02 7.53
N SER A 5 -8.17 19.04 8.86
CA SER A 5 -7.39 18.21 9.77
C SER A 5 -7.70 16.72 9.67
N ALA A 6 -8.98 16.35 9.48
CA ALA A 6 -9.38 14.95 9.34
C ALA A 6 -8.89 14.36 8.01
N TRP A 7 -8.87 15.18 6.95
CA TRP A 7 -8.33 14.78 5.67
C TRP A 7 -6.81 14.52 5.74
N ALA A 8 -6.06 15.43 6.36
CA ALA A 8 -4.62 15.26 6.58
C ALA A 8 -4.29 13.99 7.38
N PHE A 9 -5.13 13.65 8.37
CA PHE A 9 -4.99 12.42 9.15
C PHE A 9 -5.13 11.16 8.28
N TYR A 10 -6.16 11.08 7.43
CA TYR A 10 -6.34 9.94 6.52
C TYR A 10 -5.18 9.79 5.53
N GLN A 11 -4.71 10.90 4.97
CA GLN A 11 -3.58 10.88 4.04
C GLN A 11 -2.30 10.38 4.71
N GLU A 12 -2.00 10.85 5.92
CA GLU A 12 -0.82 10.41 6.65
C GLU A 12 -0.90 8.92 7.04
N ALA A 13 -2.05 8.45 7.50
CA ALA A 13 -2.26 7.03 7.80
C ALA A 13 -2.05 6.14 6.55
N VAL A 14 -2.66 6.51 5.43
CA VAL A 14 -2.49 5.81 4.15
C VAL A 14 -1.03 5.87 3.67
N ARG A 15 -0.35 7.01 3.83
CA ARG A 15 1.07 7.16 3.48
C ARG A 15 1.98 6.22 4.29
N ARG A 16 1.70 6.03 5.59
CA ARG A 16 2.46 5.09 6.44
C ARG A 16 2.24 3.64 6.01
N VAL A 17 0.99 3.28 5.73
CA VAL A 17 0.64 1.91 5.30
C VAL A 17 1.20 1.60 3.91
N THR A 18 1.06 2.50 2.95
CA THR A 18 1.66 2.34 1.62
C THR A 18 3.18 2.23 1.71
N LYS A 19 3.85 3.01 2.56
CA LYS A 19 5.29 2.85 2.80
C LYS A 19 5.64 1.44 3.32
N ALA A 20 4.84 0.88 4.22
CA ALA A 20 5.05 -0.47 4.74
C ALA A 20 4.85 -1.54 3.66
N ILE A 21 3.73 -1.48 2.92
CA ILE A 21 3.44 -2.37 1.78
C ILE A 21 4.55 -2.28 0.73
N CYS A 22 4.98 -1.06 0.39
CA CYS A 22 6.03 -0.84 -0.58
C CYS A 22 7.41 -1.23 -0.09
N ALA A 23 7.67 -1.37 1.22
CA ALA A 23 8.94 -1.85 1.76
C ALA A 23 9.02 -3.38 1.66
N GLU A 24 7.96 -4.05 2.08
CA GLU A 24 7.83 -5.51 2.11
C GLU A 24 6.45 -5.94 1.60
N PRO A 25 6.26 -6.04 0.28
CA PRO A 25 5.01 -6.50 -0.27
C PRO A 25 4.89 -8.01 -0.05
N SER A 26 3.93 -8.40 0.78
CA SER A 26 3.61 -9.78 1.11
C SER A 26 2.15 -10.09 0.80
N LEU A 27 1.88 -11.35 0.43
CA LEU A 27 0.54 -11.89 0.26
C LEU A 27 0.45 -13.24 1.00
N PRO A 28 -0.56 -13.45 1.87
CA PRO A 28 -1.64 -12.52 2.21
C PRO A 28 -1.16 -11.31 3.03
N VAL A 29 -1.91 -10.21 2.97
CA VAL A 29 -1.63 -8.98 3.71
C VAL A 29 -2.00 -9.15 5.18
N ASP A 30 -1.08 -8.80 6.09
CA ASP A 30 -1.40 -8.72 7.52
C ASP A 30 -2.17 -7.44 7.83
N VAL A 31 -3.51 -7.53 7.72
CA VAL A 31 -4.42 -6.42 7.98
C VAL A 31 -4.27 -5.88 9.40
N ALA A 32 -4.00 -6.74 10.39
CA ALA A 32 -3.87 -6.31 11.79
C ALA A 32 -2.61 -5.46 12.00
N ALA A 33 -1.49 -5.87 11.42
CA ALA A 33 -0.26 -5.10 11.44
C ALA A 33 -0.41 -3.75 10.73
N LEU A 34 -1.06 -3.71 9.56
CA LEU A 34 -1.30 -2.46 8.83
C LEU A 34 -2.25 -1.51 9.57
N CYS A 35 -3.27 -2.05 10.23
CA CYS A 35 -4.17 -1.29 11.10
C CYS A 35 -3.42 -0.67 12.29
N ALA A 36 -2.48 -1.40 12.89
CA ALA A 36 -1.64 -0.89 13.96
C ALA A 36 -0.73 0.26 13.50
N ILE A 37 -0.18 0.17 12.28
CA ILE A 37 0.64 1.25 11.67
C ILE A 37 -0.19 2.52 11.40
N ALA A 38 -1.43 2.34 10.95
CA ALA A 38 -2.35 3.43 10.65
C ALA A 38 -3.04 4.01 11.90
N GLU A 39 -2.96 3.32 13.04
CA GLU A 39 -3.74 3.62 14.25
C GLU A 39 -5.25 3.68 13.94
N MET A 40 -5.73 2.77 13.08
CA MET A 40 -7.10 2.73 12.57
C MET A 40 -7.72 1.34 12.67
N THR A 41 -9.04 1.29 12.75
CA THR A 41 -9.76 0.03 12.56
C THR A 41 -9.72 -0.39 11.08
N PRO A 42 -9.87 -1.69 10.77
CA PRO A 42 -9.87 -2.17 9.38
C PRO A 42 -10.85 -1.44 8.48
N LEU A 43 -12.07 -1.17 8.97
CA LEU A 43 -13.09 -0.45 8.22
C LEU A 43 -12.67 0.99 7.86
N HIS A 44 -12.05 1.70 8.80
CA HIS A 44 -11.60 3.08 8.56
C HIS A 44 -10.39 3.12 7.65
N LEU A 45 -9.45 2.17 7.80
CA LEU A 45 -8.30 2.07 6.93
C LEU A 45 -8.72 1.76 5.48
N GLU A 46 -9.64 0.81 5.30
CA GLU A 46 -10.19 0.46 3.99
C GLU A 46 -10.87 1.64 3.32
N ARG A 47 -11.66 2.41 4.08
CA ARG A 47 -12.28 3.64 3.61
C ARG A 47 -11.23 4.71 3.25
N ALA A 48 -10.17 4.84 4.03
CA ALA A 48 -9.10 5.79 3.77
C ALA A 48 -8.37 5.46 2.46
N PHE A 49 -8.13 4.17 2.19
CA PHE A 49 -7.55 3.70 0.92
C PHE A 49 -8.44 4.02 -0.28
N HIS A 50 -9.75 3.78 -0.19
CA HIS A 50 -10.67 4.16 -1.25
C HIS A 50 -10.68 5.67 -1.50
N LEU A 51 -10.61 6.49 -0.45
CA LEU A 51 -10.59 7.94 -0.58
C LEU A 51 -9.27 8.47 -1.17
N CYS A 52 -8.13 7.84 -0.86
CA CYS A 52 -6.81 8.33 -1.29
C CYS A 52 -6.34 7.74 -2.62
N HIS A 53 -6.64 6.46 -2.88
CA HIS A 53 -6.15 5.71 -4.05
C HIS A 53 -7.27 5.23 -4.99
N GLY A 54 -8.54 5.32 -4.60
CA GLY A 54 -9.66 4.84 -5.41
C GLY A 54 -9.78 3.32 -5.50
N VAL A 55 -9.00 2.57 -4.73
CA VAL A 55 -8.96 1.10 -4.71
C VAL A 55 -8.94 0.57 -3.28
N SER A 56 -9.23 -0.72 -3.12
CA SER A 56 -9.09 -1.39 -1.82
C SER A 56 -7.63 -1.52 -1.40
N MET A 57 -7.40 -1.66 -0.09
CA MET A 57 -6.04 -1.88 0.44
C MET A 57 -5.43 -3.19 -0.10
N ALA A 58 -6.24 -4.25 -0.21
CA ALA A 58 -5.82 -5.54 -0.75
C ALA A 58 -5.45 -5.45 -2.25
N GLU A 59 -6.21 -4.70 -3.05
CA GLU A 59 -5.87 -4.46 -4.46
C GLU A 59 -4.58 -3.68 -4.60
N TYR A 60 -4.39 -2.64 -3.78
CA TYR A 60 -3.14 -1.87 -3.77
C TYR A 60 -1.95 -2.77 -3.43
N ALA A 61 -2.04 -3.56 -2.36
CA ALA A 61 -0.97 -4.48 -1.96
C ALA A 61 -0.67 -5.54 -3.01
N ARG A 62 -1.70 -6.10 -3.66
CA ARG A 62 -1.54 -7.03 -4.77
C ARG A 62 -0.83 -6.37 -5.96
N HIS A 63 -1.20 -5.15 -6.33
CA HIS A 63 -0.56 -4.41 -7.41
C HIS A 63 0.92 -4.15 -7.13
N GLU A 64 1.29 -3.78 -5.90
CA GLU A 64 2.68 -3.60 -5.50
C GLU A 64 3.47 -4.92 -5.51
N TRP A 65 2.87 -6.00 -5.04
CA TRP A 65 3.45 -7.34 -5.09
C TRP A 65 3.70 -7.81 -6.54
N GLU A 66 2.71 -7.66 -7.43
CA GLU A 66 2.83 -7.98 -8.86
C GLU A 66 3.87 -7.10 -9.56
N SER A 67 3.89 -5.80 -9.24
CA SER A 67 4.86 -4.84 -9.76
C SER A 67 6.29 -5.20 -9.34
N ARG A 68 6.50 -5.63 -8.10
CA ARG A 68 7.80 -6.14 -7.65
C ARG A 68 8.18 -7.45 -8.31
N ARG A 69 7.23 -8.37 -8.47
CA ARG A 69 7.48 -9.65 -9.15
C ARG A 69 7.90 -9.45 -10.60
N THR A 70 7.25 -8.55 -11.32
CA THR A 70 7.57 -8.23 -12.72
C THR A 70 8.86 -7.42 -12.86
N ARG A 71 9.15 -6.47 -11.95
CA ARG A 71 10.44 -5.75 -11.91
C ARG A 71 11.61 -6.65 -11.51
N GLY A 72 11.41 -7.61 -10.59
CA GLY A 72 12.38 -8.67 -10.29
C GLY A 72 12.61 -9.64 -11.45
N MET A 73 11.66 -9.71 -12.39
CA MET A 73 11.78 -10.43 -13.66
C MET A 73 12.28 -9.56 -14.83
N ALA A 74 12.67 -8.30 -14.59
CA ALA A 74 13.32 -7.47 -15.60
C ALA A 74 14.75 -7.97 -15.89
N ARG A 75 14.81 -9.10 -16.62
CA ARG A 75 15.85 -9.62 -17.51
C ARG A 75 17.27 -9.70 -16.93
N PRO A 76 17.61 -10.78 -16.18
CA PRO A 76 19.01 -11.13 -15.91
C PRO A 76 19.85 -11.40 -17.19
N TRP A 77 19.20 -11.49 -18.36
CA TRP A 77 19.85 -11.74 -19.65
C TRP A 77 20.13 -10.47 -20.48
N LEU A 78 19.76 -9.28 -20.01
CA LEU A 78 20.07 -8.01 -20.72
C LEU A 78 21.39 -7.35 -20.28
N ILE A 79 22.12 -7.91 -19.30
CA ILE A 79 23.39 -7.35 -18.80
C ILE A 79 24.62 -8.06 -19.43
N ALA A 80 24.43 -9.00 -20.36
CA ALA A 80 25.53 -9.75 -20.99
C ALA A 80 25.97 -9.21 -22.37
N ALA A 81 25.68 -7.95 -22.72
CA ALA A 81 26.10 -7.39 -24.00
C ALA A 81 26.31 -5.87 -23.97
N ILE A 82 27.30 -5.39 -23.20
CA ILE A 82 28.13 -4.21 -23.53
C ILE A 82 29.55 -4.48 -23.00
#